data_AF-A0A1F9CTQ3-F1
#
_entry.id   AF-A0A1F9CTQ3-F1
#
_cell.length_a   1.000
_cell.length_b   1.000
_cell.length_c   1.000
_cell.angle_alpha   90.00
_cell.angle_beta   90.00
_cell.angle_gamma   90.00
#
_symmetry.space_group_name_H-M   'P 1'
#
loop_
_entity.id
_entity.type
_entity.pdbx_description
1 polymer ?
#
loop_
_entity_poly.entity_id
_entity_poly.type
_entity_poly.pdbx_seq_one_letter_code
_entity_poly.pdbx_strand_id
1 'polypeptide(L)' 'MRRETYNCIRRGYTPEVLREIKGLRYFDDADIRFYWQETLQGLSLLKKKKVVNLVEMRRLAIGLIAIELAVRQRRGGEI' A
#
# COMPACT_ATOMS: atom_id res chain seq x y z
N MET A 1 -0.07 -5.54 8.94
CA MET A 1 0.13 -4.21 9.55
C MET A 1 -0.76 -4.07 10.77
N ARG A 2 -0.42 -3.26 11.80
CA ARG A 2 -1.34 -3.04 12.94
C ARG A 2 -2.57 -2.26 12.46
N ARG A 3 -3.75 -2.61 12.99
CA ARG A 3 -5.05 -2.04 12.56
C ARG A 3 -5.14 -0.52 12.76
N GLU A 4 -4.50 -0.01 13.81
CA GLU A 4 -4.44 1.43 14.09
C GLU A 4 -3.65 2.18 13.02
N THR A 5 -2.45 1.70 12.68
CA THR A 5 -1.62 2.28 11.62
C THR A 5 -2.35 2.29 10.27
N TYR A 6 -3.05 1.19 9.95
CA TYR A 6 -3.90 1.10 8.78
C TYR A 6 -4.95 2.22 8.77
N ASN A 7 -5.70 2.38 9.87
CA ASN A 7 -6.77 3.38 9.97
C ASN A 7 -6.24 4.80 9.90
N CYS A 8 -5.11 5.09 10.56
CA CYS A 8 -4.48 6.41 10.54
C CYS A 8 -4.04 6.79 9.12
N ILE A 9 -3.39 5.87 8.39
CA ILE A 9 -2.95 6.16 7.02
C ILE A 9 -4.14 6.24 6.07
N ARG A 10 -5.11 5.32 6.18
CA ARG A 10 -6.31 5.33 5.34
C ARG A 10 -7.08 6.64 5.46
N ARG A 11 -7.21 7.21 6.67
CA ARG A 11 -7.91 8.47 6.90
C ARG A 11 -7.05 9.68 6.58
N GLY A 12 -5.80 9.69 7.04
CA GLY A 12 -4.89 10.84 6.95
C GLY A 12 -4.30 11.07 5.55
N TYR A 13 -4.24 10.05 4.70
CA TYR A 13 -3.69 10.10 3.35
C TYR A 13 -4.71 9.59 2.31
N THR A 14 -5.98 9.88 2.54
CA THR A 14 -7.08 9.45 1.65
C THR A 14 -6.82 9.84 0.18
N PRO A 15 -6.41 11.07 -0.16
CA PRO A 15 -6.16 11.46 -1.55
C PRO A 15 -5.04 10.64 -2.22
N GLU A 16 -3.96 10.35 -1.51
CA GLU A 16 -2.82 9.58 -2.00
C GLU A 16 -3.19 8.12 -2.18
N VAL A 17 -3.92 7.53 -1.23
CA VAL A 17 -4.43 6.16 -1.33
C VAL A 17 -5.35 6.03 -2.55
N LEU A 18 -6.28 6.97 -2.76
CA LEU A 18 -7.18 6.96 -3.92
C LEU A 18 -6.42 7.11 -5.25
N ARG A 19 -5.36 7.93 -5.28
CA ARG A 19 -4.52 8.10 -6.45
C ARG A 19 -3.80 6.79 -6.82
N GLU A 20 -3.23 6.11 -5.84
CA GLU A 20 -2.58 4.81 -6.02
C GLU A 20 -3.60 3.76 -6.49
N ILE A 21 -4.78 3.67 -5.85
CA ILE A 21 -5.86 2.77 -6.29
C ILE A 21 -6.24 3.01 -7.75
N LYS A 22 -6.35 4.28 -8.17
CA LYS A 22 -6.64 4.63 -9.58
C LYS A 22 -5.52 4.17 -10.51
N GLY A 23 -4.26 4.31 -10.11
CA GLY A 23 -3.11 3.81 -10.86
C GLY A 23 -3.14 2.29 -11.04
N LEU A 24 -3.50 1.55 -9.99
CA LEU A 24 -3.59 0.09 -9.99
C LEU A 24 -4.70 -0.48 -10.91
N ARG A 25 -5.59 0.36 -11.45
CA ARG A 25 -6.63 -0.09 -12.41
C ARG A 25 -6.05 -0.52 -13.76
N TYR A 26 -4.88 -0.03 -14.13
CA TYR A 26 -4.25 -0.31 -15.42
C TYR A 26 -3.33 -1.54 -15.39
N PHE A 27 -3.17 -2.16 -14.22
CA PHE A 27 -2.29 -3.32 -14.01
C PHE A 27 -3.10 -4.60 -13.94
N ASP A 28 -2.52 -5.70 -14.41
CA ASP A 28 -3.13 -7.02 -14.26
C ASP A 28 -2.91 -7.61 -12.85
N ASP A 29 -3.48 -8.78 -12.57
CA ASP A 29 -3.34 -9.41 -11.25
C ASP A 29 -1.92 -9.93 -10.97
N ALA A 30 -1.13 -10.22 -12.00
CA ALA A 30 0.26 -10.62 -11.84
C ALA A 30 1.11 -9.42 -11.42
N ASP A 31 0.94 -8.29 -12.08
CA ASP A 31 1.58 -7.02 -11.78
C ASP A 31 1.25 -6.54 -10.36
N ILE A 32 -0.02 -6.61 -9.96
CA ILE A 32 -0.43 -6.22 -8.61
C ILE A 32 0.22 -7.12 -7.55
N ARG A 33 0.29 -8.42 -7.81
CA ARG A 33 0.97 -9.36 -6.90
C ARG A 33 2.46 -9.06 -6.81
N PHE A 34 3.12 -8.78 -7.94
CA PHE A 34 4.51 -8.39 -7.97
C PHE A 34 4.74 -7.11 -7.16
N TYR A 35 3.96 -6.07 -7.41
CA TYR A 35 4.07 -4.80 -6.70
C TYR A 35 3.81 -4.93 -5.20
N TRP A 36 2.89 -5.83 -4.80
CA TRP A 36 2.68 -6.16 -3.40
C TRP A 36 3.93 -6.77 -2.75
N GLN A 37 4.54 -7.75 -3.40
CA GLN A 37 5.77 -8.38 -2.90
C GLN A 37 6.90 -7.36 -2.76
N GLU A 38 7.11 -6.52 -3.77
CA GLU A 38 8.11 -5.44 -3.74
C GLU A 38 7.86 -4.46 -2.58
N THR A 39 6.61 -4.05 -2.37
CA THR A 39 6.24 -3.13 -1.29
C THR A 39 6.53 -3.73 0.09
N LEU A 40 6.24 -5.02 0.27
CA LEU A 40 6.55 -5.74 1.52
C LEU A 40 8.06 -5.89 1.74
N GLN A 41 8.81 -6.19 0.69
CA GLN A 41 10.27 -6.26 0.76
C GLN A 41 10.88 -4.90 1.12
N GLY A 42 10.41 -3.81 0.50
CA GLY A 42 10.83 -2.45 0.82
C GLY A 42 10.61 -2.10 2.30
N LEU A 43 9.42 -2.40 2.83
CA LEU A 43 9.12 -2.19 4.26
C LEU A 43 10.02 -3.04 5.18
N SER A 44 10.31 -4.28 4.79
CA SER A 44 11.21 -5.17 5.54
C SER A 44 12.65 -4.65 5.55
N LEU A 45 13.14 -4.20 4.40
CA LEU A 45 14.48 -3.64 4.24
C LEU A 45 14.67 -2.37 5.07
N LEU A 46 13.69 -1.45 5.06
CA LEU A 46 13.74 -0.23 5.87
C LEU A 46 13.81 -0.54 7.37
N LYS A 47 13.02 -1.52 7.84
CA LYS A 47 13.09 -2.00 9.23
C LYS A 47 14.47 -2.58 9.57
N LYS A 48 15.05 -3.39 8.68
CA LYS A 48 16.36 -4.03 8.90
C LYS A 48 17.51 -3.03 8.89
N LYS A 49 17.50 -2.07 7.97
CA LYS A 49 18.57 -1.08 7.80
C LYS A 49 18.65 -0.09 8.97
N LYS A 50 17.64 -0.05 9.86
CA LYS A 50 17.51 0.95 10.95
C LYS A 50 17.60 2.40 10.45
N VAL A 51 17.45 2.62 9.15
CA VAL A 51 17.42 3.95 8.54
C VAL A 51 16.00 4.47 8.64
N VAL A 52 15.83 5.57 9.38
CA VAL A 52 14.53 6.20 9.59
C VAL A 52 14.23 7.12 8.40
N ASN A 53 13.97 6.52 7.23
CA ASN A 53 13.42 7.25 6.09
C ASN A 53 11.88 7.24 6.17
N LEU A 54 11.33 8.20 6.93
CA LEU A 54 9.89 8.30 7.17
C LEU A 54 9.09 8.55 5.88
N VAL A 55 9.69 9.22 4.89
CA VAL A 55 9.04 9.51 3.60
C VAL A 55 8.85 8.23 2.80
N GLU A 56 9.90 7.42 2.69
CA GLU A 56 9.86 6.11 2.01
C GLU A 56 8.89 5.15 2.71
N MET A 57 8.96 5.08 4.05
CA MET A 57 8.07 4.24 4.85
C MET A 57 6.61 4.63 4.65
N ARG A 58 6.30 5.94 4.63
CA ARG A 58 4.96 6.44 4.36
C ARG A 58 4.50 6.05 2.97
N ARG A 59 5.33 6.25 1.94
CA ARG A 59 5.00 5.92 0.55
C ARG A 59 4.66 4.44 0.40
N LEU A 60 5.50 3.55 0.95
CA LEU A 60 5.27 2.11 0.91
C LEU A 60 4.03 1.69 1.71
N ALA A 61 3.76 2.32 2.85
CA ALA A 61 2.56 2.02 3.63
C ALA A 61 1.27 2.47 2.91
N ILE A 62 1.28 3.61 2.23
CA ILE A 62 0.18 4.05 1.36
C ILE A 62 -0.03 3.05 0.22
N GLY A 63 1.05 2.66 -0.47
CA GLY A 63 0.99 1.68 -1.56
C GLY A 63 0.40 0.35 -1.09
N LEU A 64 0.82 -0.15 0.07
CA LEU A 64 0.30 -1.40 0.64
C LEU A 64 -1.22 -1.34 0.90
N ILE A 65 -1.72 -0.23 1.46
CA ILE A 65 -3.15 -0.03 1.70
C ILE A 65 -3.92 0.07 0.39
N ALA A 66 -3.37 0.80 -0.59
CA ALA A 66 -3.99 0.94 -1.90
C ALA A 66 -4.13 -0.42 -2.60
N ILE A 67 -3.10 -1.26 -2.53
CA ILE A 67 -3.13 -2.64 -3.06
C ILE A 67 -4.18 -3.48 -2.34
N GLU A 68 -4.21 -3.47 -1.01
CA GLU A 68 -5.21 -4.23 -0.23
C GLU A 68 -6.65 -3.83 -0.61
N LEU A 69 -6.91 -2.52 -0.75
CA LEU A 69 -8.21 -2.01 -1.16
C LEU A 69 -8.53 -2.37 -2.61
N ALA A 70 -7.58 -2.22 -3.54
CA ALA A 70 -7.77 -2.57 -4.95
C ALA A 70 -8.07 -4.07 -5.15
N VAL A 71 -7.35 -4.94 -4.43
CA VAL A 71 -7.61 -6.39 -4.45
C VAL A 71 -8.99 -6.71 -3.87
N ARG A 72 -9.39 -6.03 -2.79
CA ARG A 72 -10.72 -6.19 -2.20
C ARG A 72 -11.82 -5.77 -3.17
N GLN A 73 -11.64 -4.65 -3.88
CA GLN A 73 -12.57 -4.21 -4.92
C GLN A 73 -12.71 -5.20 -6.06
N ARG A 74 -11.60 -5.74 -6.57
CA ARG A 74 -11.60 -6.73 -7.66
C ARG A 74 -12.34 -8.03 -7.27
N ARG A 75 -12.36 -8.36 -5.98
CA ARG A 75 -13.09 -9.50 -5.42
C ARG A 75 -14.55 -9.19 -5.08
N GLY A 76 -15.07 -8.03 -5.47
CA GLY A 76 -16.46 -7.63 -5.22
C GLY A 76 -16.73 -7.00 -3.85
N GLY A 77 -15.70 -6.58 -3.11
CA GLY A 77 -15.85 -5.87 -1.84
C GLY A 77 -15.96 -4.35 -1.98
N GLU A 78 -16.68 -3.71 -1.04
CA GLU A 78 -16.78 -2.25 -0.93
C GLU A 78 -15.50 -1.63 -0.31
N ILE A 79 -15.18 -0.37 -0.66
CA ILE A 79 -14.00 0.41 -0.18
C ILE A 79 -14.31 1.10 1.16
#